data_AF-A0A4Q3Y171-F1
#
_entry.id   AF-A0A4Q3Y171-F1
#
_cell.length_a   1.000
_cell.length_b   1.000
_cell.length_c   1.000
_cell.angle_alpha   90.00
_cell.angle_beta   90.00
_cell.angle_gamma   90.00
#
_symmetry.space_group_name_H-M   'P 1'
#
loop_
_entity.id
_entity.type
_entity.pdbx_description
1 polymer ?
#
loop_
_entity_poly.entity_id
_entity_poly.type
_entity_poly.pdbx_seq_one_letter_code
_entity_poly.pdbx_strand_id
1 'polypeptide(L)'
;MTTENPSAFPVNDANLGGPGAYAAEPGMSLRDWFAGQALAGMTANAEIARVIQAVARRHGVDEAEAMAMSCYGHADAMIEARKNGVQS
;
A
#
# COMPACT_ATOMS: atom_id res chain seq x y z
N MET A 1 -0.49 -16.39 -14.65
CA MET A 1 -0.65 -14.92 -14.59
C MET A 1 -0.06 -14.46 -13.27
N THR A 2 1.13 -13.86 -13.29
CA THR A 2 1.68 -13.20 -12.09
C THR A 2 0.85 -11.96 -11.85
N THR A 3 -0.01 -11.97 -10.82
CA THR A 3 -0.80 -10.79 -10.43
C THR A 3 0.17 -9.67 -10.07
N GLU A 4 0.18 -8.58 -10.85
CA GLU A 4 1.07 -7.43 -10.63
C GLU A 4 0.91 -6.81 -9.23
N ASN A 5 -0.24 -7.04 -8.59
CA ASN A 5 -0.53 -6.68 -7.21
C ASN A 5 -0.97 -7.94 -6.43
N PRO A 6 -0.03 -8.75 -5.89
CA PRO A 6 -0.35 -9.96 -5.16
C PRO A 6 -0.99 -9.65 -3.79
N SER A 7 -1.52 -10.66 -3.12
CA SER A 7 -1.94 -10.53 -1.71
C SER A 7 -0.73 -10.15 -0.83
N ALA A 8 -0.95 -9.26 0.16
CA ALA A 8 0.07 -8.86 1.12
C ALA A 8 0.48 -10.01 2.06
N PHE A 9 -0.45 -10.94 2.33
CA PHE A 9 -0.25 -12.08 3.21
C PHE A 9 -0.57 -13.40 2.49
N PRO A 10 0.02 -14.54 2.93
CA PRO A 10 -0.29 -15.84 2.35
C PRO A 10 -1.78 -16.14 2.42
N VAL A 11 -2.35 -16.58 1.30
CA VAL A 11 -3.72 -17.07 1.23
C VAL A 11 -3.65 -18.60 1.25
N ASN A 12 -4.30 -19.25 2.22
CA ASN A 12 -4.34 -20.71 2.26
C ASN A 12 -5.46 -21.22 1.34
N ASP A 13 -5.09 -21.60 0.13
CA ASP A 13 -5.95 -22.18 -0.89
C ASP A 13 -6.39 -23.62 -0.55
N ALA A 14 -5.66 -24.33 0.31
CA ALA A 14 -5.95 -25.72 0.68
C ALA A 14 -7.25 -25.90 1.49
N ASN A 15 -7.84 -24.82 2.01
CA ASN A 15 -9.09 -24.85 2.77
C ASN A 15 -10.31 -24.31 1.99
N LEU A 16 -10.19 -24.00 0.70
CA LEU A 16 -11.32 -23.52 -0.11
C LEU A 16 -12.42 -24.60 -0.23
N GLY A 17 -13.37 -24.63 0.72
CA GLY A 17 -14.60 -25.44 0.63
C GLY A 17 -14.86 -26.44 1.76
N GLY A 18 -14.01 -26.53 2.80
CA GLY A 18 -14.26 -27.38 3.96
C GLY A 18 -15.18 -26.74 5.01
N PRO A 19 -16.03 -27.51 5.74
CA PRO A 19 -16.78 -26.96 6.86
C PRO A 19 -15.79 -26.51 7.96
N GLY A 20 -15.76 -25.21 8.27
CA GLY A 20 -14.77 -24.58 9.16
C GLY A 20 -13.63 -23.85 8.44
N ALA A 21 -13.64 -23.84 7.10
CA ALA A 21 -12.79 -22.93 6.34
C ALA A 21 -13.21 -21.49 6.65
N TYR A 22 -12.31 -20.73 7.29
CA TYR A 22 -12.36 -19.28 7.20
C TYR A 22 -12.37 -18.99 5.71
N ALA A 23 -13.44 -18.36 5.21
CA ALA A 23 -13.49 -17.88 3.83
C ALA A 23 -12.15 -17.20 3.58
N ALA A 24 -11.41 -17.69 2.58
CA ALA A 24 -10.18 -17.08 2.13
C ALA A 24 -10.54 -15.75 1.47
N GLU A 25 -11.03 -14.81 2.28
CA GLU A 25 -11.11 -13.40 1.93
C GLU A 25 -9.71 -13.06 1.44
N PRO A 26 -9.58 -12.52 0.21
CA PRO A 26 -8.29 -12.30 -0.43
C PRO A 26 -7.36 -11.34 0.34
N GLY A 27 -7.76 -10.88 1.53
CA GLY A 27 -7.00 -10.03 2.41
C GLY A 27 -6.78 -8.65 1.79
N MET A 28 -5.70 -8.01 2.20
CA MET A 28 -5.26 -6.74 1.65
C MET A 28 -4.27 -7.00 0.50
N SER A 29 -4.34 -6.22 -0.57
CA SER A 29 -3.33 -6.28 -1.63
C SER A 29 -1.97 -5.78 -1.12
N LEU A 30 -0.87 -6.25 -1.70
CA LEU A 30 0.48 -5.83 -1.31
C LEU A 30 0.65 -4.31 -1.49
N ARG A 31 0.05 -3.74 -2.54
CA ARG A 31 0.01 -2.29 -2.77
C ARG A 31 -0.69 -1.54 -1.65
N ASP A 32 -1.88 -1.99 -1.24
CA ASP A 32 -2.64 -1.34 -0.17
C ASP A 32 -1.94 -1.47 1.18
N TRP A 33 -1.25 -2.60 1.41
CA TRP A 33 -0.45 -2.79 2.62
C TRP A 33 0.71 -1.81 2.68
N PHE A 34 1.49 -1.68 1.59
CA PHE A 34 2.58 -0.69 1.53
C PHE A 34 2.06 0.74 1.66
N ALA A 35 0.95 1.08 1.02
CA ALA A 35 0.34 2.40 1.12
C ALA A 35 -0.08 2.70 2.57
N GLY A 36 -0.64 1.72 3.28
CA GLY A 36 -0.98 1.83 4.70
C GLY A 36 0.25 2.04 5.60
N GLN A 37 1.35 1.32 5.34
CA GLN A 37 2.61 1.52 6.07
C GLN A 37 3.19 2.92 5.82
N ALA A 38 3.17 3.39 4.57
CA ALA A 38 3.62 4.74 4.22
C ALA A 38 2.76 5.80 4.93
N LEU A 39 1.44 5.64 4.94
CA LEU A 39 0.53 6.54 5.65
C LEU A 39 0.84 6.61 7.15
N ALA A 40 1.07 5.47 7.79
CA ALA A 40 1.43 5.42 9.21
C ALA A 40 2.75 6.17 9.48
N GLY A 41 3.76 5.98 8.64
CA GLY A 41 5.04 6.69 8.76
C GLY A 41 4.93 8.20 8.52
N MET A 42 4.18 8.62 7.49
CA MET A 42 3.97 10.03 7.17
C MET A 42 3.19 10.76 8.25
N THR A 43 2.15 10.13 8.81
CA THR A 43 1.32 10.73 9.87
C THR A 43 2.02 10.76 11.23
N ALA A 44 2.97 9.85 11.48
CA ALA A 44 3.79 9.86 12.68
C ALA A 44 4.82 11.03 12.70
N ASN A 45 5.06 11.70 11.58
CA ASN A 45 6.02 12.80 11.47
C ASN A 45 5.36 14.10 11.00
N ALA A 46 5.20 15.05 11.93
CA ALA A 46 4.55 16.33 11.66
C ALA A 46 5.25 17.17 10.57
N GLU A 47 6.57 17.06 10.39
CA GLU A 47 7.27 17.80 9.34
C GLU A 47 6.95 17.25 7.95
N ILE A 48 6.87 15.92 7.81
CA ILE A 48 6.46 15.28 6.54
C ILE A 48 5.03 15.66 6.20
N ALA A 49 4.12 15.60 7.19
CA ALA A 49 2.74 16.03 7.00
C ALA A 49 2.67 17.49 6.54
N ARG A 50 3.43 18.42 7.14
CA ARG A 50 3.47 19.83 6.72
C ARG A 50 3.99 20.02 5.30
N VAL A 51 4.99 19.25 4.88
CA VAL A 51 5.49 19.29 3.50
C VAL A 51 4.38 18.89 2.52
N ILE A 52 3.64 17.82 2.81
CA ILE A 52 2.52 17.36 1.97
C ILE A 52 1.43 18.44 1.89
N GLN A 53 1.09 19.07 3.00
CA GLN A 53 0.14 20.19 3.01
C GLN A 53 0.60 21.39 2.18
N ALA A 54 1.89 21.73 2.24
CA ALA A 54 2.45 22.82 1.44
C ALA A 54 2.40 22.51 -0.06
N VAL A 55 2.69 21.27 -0.44
CA VAL A 55 2.56 20.80 -1.83
C VAL A 55 1.10 20.81 -2.26
N ALA A 56 0.17 20.30 -1.44
CA ALA A 56 -1.26 20.30 -1.73
C ALA A 56 -1.78 21.71 -2.02
N ARG A 57 -1.46 22.68 -1.13
CA ARG A 57 -1.81 24.10 -1.32
C ARG A 57 -1.21 24.70 -2.59
N ARG A 58 0.05 24.39 -2.91
CA ARG A 58 0.72 24.89 -4.11
C ARG A 58 0.04 24.42 -5.40
N HIS A 59 -0.47 23.20 -5.40
CA HIS A 59 -1.08 22.59 -6.57
C HIS A 59 -2.62 22.70 -6.58
N GLY A 60 -3.23 23.26 -5.53
CA GLY A 60 -4.68 23.44 -5.43
C GLY A 60 -5.44 22.11 -5.30
N VAL A 61 -4.80 21.08 -4.73
CA VAL A 61 -5.41 19.76 -4.49
C VAL A 61 -5.74 19.58 -3.01
N ASP A 62 -6.67 18.68 -2.71
CA ASP A 62 -7.04 18.35 -1.33
C ASP A 62 -5.86 17.72 -0.57
N GLU A 63 -5.74 18.02 0.73
CA GLU A 63 -4.62 17.52 1.54
C GLU A 63 -4.66 15.98 1.70
N ALA A 64 -5.85 15.40 1.85
CA ALA A 64 -6.00 13.95 1.96
C ALA A 64 -5.73 13.27 0.61
N GLU A 65 -6.13 13.89 -0.50
CA GLU A 65 -5.80 13.43 -1.85
C GLU A 65 -4.27 13.42 -2.08
N ALA A 66 -3.57 14.52 -1.74
CA ALA A 66 -2.11 14.61 -1.86
C ALA A 66 -1.37 13.57 -1.00
N MET A 67 -1.89 13.30 0.20
CA MET A 67 -1.37 12.26 1.09
C MET A 67 -1.57 10.86 0.48
N ALA A 68 -2.77 10.55 -0.01
CA ALA A 68 -3.07 9.28 -0.64
C ALA A 68 -2.20 9.03 -1.88
N MET A 69 -2.06 10.03 -2.74
CA MET A 69 -1.16 9.97 -3.91
C MET A 69 0.28 9.67 -3.50
N SER A 70 0.77 10.33 -2.45
CA SER A 70 2.14 10.11 -1.96
C SER A 70 2.33 8.69 -1.42
N CYS A 71 1.36 8.18 -0.66
CA CYS A 71 1.39 6.82 -0.10
C CYS A 71 1.37 5.75 -1.20
N TYR A 72 0.46 5.87 -2.16
CA TYR A 72 0.38 4.94 -3.28
C TYR A 72 1.59 5.04 -4.21
N GLY A 73 2.14 6.24 -4.41
CA GLY A 73 3.40 6.41 -5.16
C GLY A 73 4.58 5.68 -4.51
N HIS A 74 4.66 5.67 -3.17
CA HIS A 74 5.66 4.85 -2.46
C HIS A 74 5.40 3.35 -2.61
N ALA A 75 4.14 2.92 -2.50
CA ALA A 75 3.77 1.52 -2.69
C ALA A 75 4.16 1.01 -4.09
N ASP A 76 3.86 1.78 -5.13
CA ASP A 76 4.18 1.45 -6.52
C ASP A 76 5.70 1.38 -6.72
N ALA A 77 6.46 2.32 -6.14
CA ALA A 77 7.93 2.27 -6.17
C ALA A 77 8.52 1.01 -5.48
N MET A 78 7.92 0.54 -4.38
CA MET A 78 8.35 -0.68 -3.69
C MET A 78 8.05 -1.94 -4.51
N ILE A 79 6.90 -2.00 -5.18
CA ILE A 79 6.54 -3.10 -6.09
C ILE A 79 7.52 -3.14 -7.27
N GLU A 80 7.85 -2.00 -7.87
CA GLU A 80 8.82 -1.90 -8.96
C GLU A 80 10.24 -2.31 -8.51
N ALA A 81 10.69 -1.85 -7.34
CA ALA A 81 11.98 -2.27 -6.78
C ALA A 81 12.06 -3.80 -6.59
N ARG A 82 10.95 -4.44 -6.20
CA ARG A 82 10.84 -5.90 -6.09
C ARG A 82 10.92 -6.59 -7.45
N LYS A 83 10.22 -6.08 -8.46
CA LYS A 83 10.31 -6.62 -9.84
C LYS A 83 11.75 -6.58 -10.37
N ASN A 84 12.51 -5.56 -9.99
CA ASN A 84 13.90 -5.36 -10.42
C ASN A 84 14.94 -6.09 -9.53
N GLY A 85 14.52 -6.92 -8.57
CA GLY A 85 15.44 -7.73 -7.77
C GLY A 85 16.28 -6.96 -6.75
N VAL A 86 15.85 -5.76 -6.34
CA VAL A 86 16.57 -4.92 -5.36
C VAL A 86 16.38 -5.43 -3.91
N GLN A 87 15.65 -6.51 -3.71
CA GLN A 87 15.47 -7.16 -2.40
C GLN A 87 16.76 -7.92 -2.04
N SER A 88 17.59 -7.28 -1.22
CA SER A 88 18.84 -7.87 -0.66
C SER A 88 18.53 -8.86 0.46
#